data_AF-A0A4Q4N0V0-F1
#
_entry.id   AF-A0A4Q4N0V0-F1
#
_cell.length_a   1.000
_cell.length_b   1.000
_cell.length_c   1.000
_cell.angle_alpha   90.00
_cell.angle_beta   90.00
_cell.angle_gamma   90.00
#
_symmetry.space_group_name_H-M   'P 1'
#
loop_
_entity.id
_entity.type
_entity.pdbx_description
1 polymer ?
#
loop_
_entity_poly.entity_id
_entity_poly.type
_entity_poly.pdbx_seq_one_letter_code
_entity_poly.pdbx_strand_id
1 'polypeptide(L)'
;MGFPKASMLAFYWNFFAREDRRAIRNSLSAIGLFVAACYLAILFSNTFYCGKNVSVQWSQADDACSVFYARTPFLLNFALSLACYVVIYAWPLLPLSQHALRESTGLLVIFVLGALAIASGVFRFLCLTIGARKENLIYILSMLEMTLSIVVVSASGLQANQSP
;
A
#
# COMPACT_ATOMS: atom_id res chain seq x y z
N MET A 1 -1.20 3.87 5.13
CA MET A 1 -0.89 2.50 4.66
C MET A 1 -2.08 1.55 4.65
N GLY A 2 -3.00 1.58 5.62
CA GLY A 2 -4.03 0.52 5.75
C GLY A 2 -5.24 0.63 4.81
N PHE A 3 -5.99 1.74 4.86
CA PHE A 3 -7.31 1.82 4.22
C PHE A 3 -7.32 1.55 2.71
N PRO A 4 -6.45 2.16 1.88
CA PRO A 4 -6.57 1.96 0.45
C PRO A 4 -6.25 0.51 0.00
N LYS A 5 -5.28 -0.12 0.67
CA LYS A 5 -4.87 -1.50 0.39
C LYS A 5 -5.94 -2.50 0.82
N ALA A 6 -6.56 -2.27 1.98
CA ALA A 6 -7.66 -3.09 2.47
C ALA A 6 -8.90 -3.00 1.57
N SER A 7 -9.24 -1.79 1.10
CA SER A 7 -10.36 -1.59 0.17
C SER A 7 -10.15 -2.27 -1.18
N MET A 8 -8.92 -2.25 -1.71
CA MET A 8 -8.59 -2.99 -2.94
C MET A 8 -8.71 -4.50 -2.78
N LEU A 9 -8.23 -5.03 -1.64
CA LEU A 9 -8.37 -6.46 -1.35
C LEU A 9 -9.84 -6.86 -1.21
N ALA A 10 -10.66 -6.02 -0.56
CA ALA A 10 -12.10 -6.22 -0.45
C ALA A 10 -12.79 -6.18 -1.84
N PHE A 11 -12.35 -5.30 -2.74
CA PHE A 11 -12.81 -5.28 -4.12
C PHE A 11 -12.48 -6.59 -4.85
N TYR A 12 -11.24 -7.08 -4.78
CA TYR A 12 -10.88 -8.36 -5.38
C TYR A 12 -11.67 -9.52 -4.78
N TRP A 13 -11.93 -9.48 -3.47
CA TRP A 13 -12.76 -10.49 -2.82
C TRP A 13 -14.17 -10.50 -3.39
N ASN A 14 -14.79 -9.33 -3.58
CA ASN A 14 -16.14 -9.26 -4.15
C ASN A 14 -16.19 -9.63 -5.64
N PHE A 15 -15.19 -9.21 -6.42
CA PHE A 15 -15.10 -9.49 -7.85
C PHE A 15 -14.89 -10.99 -8.13
N PHE A 16 -13.90 -11.60 -7.48
CA PHE A 16 -13.53 -12.99 -7.71
C PHE A 16 -14.31 -14.01 -6.86
N ALA A 17 -14.97 -13.61 -5.76
CA ALA A 17 -15.82 -14.55 -5.00
C ALA A 17 -17.03 -15.03 -5.80
N ARG A 18 -17.41 -14.32 -6.87
CA ARG A 18 -18.44 -14.77 -7.82
C ARG A 18 -17.95 -15.90 -8.73
N GLU A 19 -16.64 -16.02 -8.93
CA GLU A 19 -16.03 -17.11 -9.69
C GLU A 19 -15.70 -18.27 -8.74
N ASP A 20 -16.37 -19.42 -8.94
CA ASP A 20 -16.31 -20.60 -8.05
C ASP A 20 -14.97 -21.38 -8.15
N ARG A 21 -13.85 -20.66 -8.16
CA ARG A 21 -12.49 -21.20 -8.23
C ARG A 21 -11.86 -21.17 -6.85
N ARG A 22 -11.87 -22.31 -6.14
CA ARG A 22 -11.21 -22.49 -4.83
C ARG A 22 -9.77 -21.97 -4.78
N ALA A 23 -9.01 -22.10 -5.86
CA ALA A 23 -7.63 -21.61 -5.95
C ALA A 23 -7.52 -20.07 -5.80
N ILE A 24 -8.50 -19.32 -6.34
CA ILE A 24 -8.52 -17.85 -6.26
C ILE A 24 -8.87 -17.40 -4.83
N ARG A 25 -9.81 -18.08 -4.15
CA ARG A 25 -10.15 -17.77 -2.76
C ARG A 25 -9.00 -18.04 -1.78
N ASN A 26 -8.28 -19.15 -1.96
CA ASN A 26 -7.14 -19.48 -1.10
C ASN A 26 -6.01 -18.47 -1.24
N SER A 27 -5.74 -18.04 -2.47
CA SER A 27 -4.70 -17.04 -2.74
C SER A 27 -5.07 -15.65 -2.24
N LEU A 28 -6.32 -15.19 -2.44
CA LEU A 28 -6.79 -13.95 -1.82
C LEU A 28 -6.69 -13.98 -0.29
N SER A 29 -7.00 -15.12 0.33
CA SER A 29 -6.85 -15.30 1.79
C SER A 29 -5.38 -15.21 2.21
N ALA A 30 -4.47 -15.82 1.44
CA ALA A 30 -3.03 -15.74 1.70
C ALA A 30 -2.50 -14.30 1.57
N ILE A 31 -2.96 -13.56 0.57
CA ILE A 31 -2.60 -12.13 0.38
C ILE A 31 -3.15 -11.29 1.53
N GLY A 32 -4.39 -11.53 1.97
CA GLY A 32 -4.97 -10.85 3.12
C GLY A 32 -4.17 -11.07 4.40
N LEU A 33 -3.78 -12.32 4.68
CA LEU A 33 -2.93 -12.65 5.81
C LEU A 33 -1.55 -11.99 5.70
N PHE A 34 -0.94 -11.98 4.51
CA PHE A 34 0.32 -11.30 4.26
C PHE A 34 0.23 -9.79 4.55
N VAL A 35 -0.79 -9.12 3.99
CA VAL A 35 -1.00 -7.68 4.20
C VAL A 35 -1.26 -7.37 5.67
N ALA A 36 -2.04 -8.20 6.37
CA ALA A 36 -2.28 -8.06 7.80
C ALA A 36 -0.99 -8.24 8.61
N ALA A 37 -0.16 -9.23 8.29
CA ALA A 37 1.12 -9.46 8.95
C ALA A 37 2.09 -8.28 8.73
N CYS A 38 2.19 -7.76 7.50
CA CYS A 38 2.98 -6.57 7.21
C CYS A 38 2.47 -5.34 7.98
N TYR A 39 1.15 -5.16 8.06
CA TYR A 39 0.56 -4.07 8.83
C TYR A 39 0.89 -4.18 10.33
N LEU A 40 0.77 -5.38 10.91
CA LEU A 40 1.13 -5.63 12.30
C LEU A 40 2.62 -5.37 12.53
N ALA A 41 3.52 -5.86 11.68
CA ALA A 41 4.96 -5.61 11.79
C ALA A 41 5.28 -4.11 11.78
N ILE A 42 4.63 -3.34 10.89
CA ILE A 42 4.74 -1.88 10.85
C ILE A 42 4.21 -1.25 12.14
N LEU A 43 3.06 -1.71 12.64
CA LEU A 43 2.44 -1.17 13.85
C LEU A 43 3.30 -1.43 15.08
N PHE A 44 3.80 -2.66 15.25
CA PHE A 44 4.75 -3.00 16.33
C PHE A 44 6.04 -2.19 16.22
N SER A 45 6.63 -2.11 15.04
CA SER A 45 7.82 -1.29 14.81
C SER A 45 7.55 0.17 15.13
N ASN A 46 6.38 0.71 14.76
CA ASN A 46 6.04 2.09 15.06
C ASN A 46 5.59 2.33 16.50
N THR A 47 5.38 1.31 17.32
CA THR A 47 4.90 1.48 18.71
C THR A 47 6.00 1.23 19.72
N PHE A 48 6.90 0.28 19.41
CA PHE A 48 7.90 -0.22 20.35
C PHE A 48 9.35 0.04 19.91
N TYR A 49 9.58 0.89 18.89
CA TYR A 49 10.94 1.18 18.42
C TYR A 49 11.82 1.77 19.53
N CYS A 50 11.28 2.72 20.29
CA CYS A 50 11.99 3.40 21.37
C CYS A 50 11.89 2.69 22.72
N GLY A 51 11.48 1.42 22.72
CA GLY A 51 11.36 0.58 23.91
C GLY A 51 9.91 0.36 24.36
N LYS A 52 9.74 -0.14 25.60
CA LYS A 52 8.43 -0.51 26.16
C LYS A 52 7.53 0.70 26.49
N ASN A 53 8.12 1.86 26.76
CA ASN A 53 7.39 3.08 27.11
C ASN A 53 6.98 3.83 25.85
N VAL A 54 5.76 3.59 25.38
CA VAL A 54 5.19 4.21 24.16
C VAL A 54 5.18 5.74 24.22
N SER A 55 5.09 6.33 25.42
CA SER A 55 5.10 7.78 25.63
C SER A 55 6.41 8.45 25.20
N VAL A 56 7.55 7.75 25.27
CA VAL A 56 8.87 8.28 24.89
C VAL A 56 8.90 8.67 23.42
N GLN A 57 8.15 7.94 22.58
CA GLN A 57 8.11 8.15 21.14
C GLN A 57 7.47 9.48 20.72
N TRP A 58 6.64 10.06 21.59
CA TRP A 58 5.94 11.32 21.37
C TRP A 58 6.63 12.50 22.09
N SER A 59 7.76 12.24 22.75
CA SER A 59 8.56 13.28 23.38
C SER A 59 9.15 14.22 22.33
N GLN A 60 9.00 15.52 22.55
CA GLN A 60 9.57 16.58 21.72
C GLN A 60 10.91 17.10 22.25
N ALA A 61 11.51 16.44 23.24
CA ALA A 61 12.83 16.83 23.73
C ALA A 61 13.90 16.55 22.66
N ASP A 62 14.90 17.44 22.53
CA ASP A 62 15.89 17.44 21.44
C ASP A 62 16.71 16.13 21.32
N ASP A 63 16.86 15.39 22.42
CA ASP A 63 17.59 14.11 22.48
C ASP A 63 16.67 12.88 22.63
N ALA A 64 15.35 13.05 22.55
CA ALA A 64 14.43 11.94 22.73
C ALA A 64 14.43 10.99 21.53
N CYS A 65 14.40 9.68 21.81
CA CYS A 65 14.16 8.69 20.78
C CYS A 65 12.75 8.89 20.21
N SER A 66 12.67 9.32 18.96
CA SER A 66 11.43 9.47 18.21
C SER A 66 11.47 8.65 16.94
N VAL A 67 10.44 7.82 16.76
CA VAL A 67 10.29 6.95 15.59
C VAL A 67 10.19 7.77 14.28
N PHE A 68 9.75 9.02 14.38
CA PHE A 68 9.56 9.91 13.24
C PHE A 68 10.89 10.32 12.59
N TYR A 69 11.96 10.42 13.39
CA TYR A 69 13.29 10.80 12.93
C TYR A 69 14.22 9.60 12.71
N ALA A 70 13.79 8.40 13.13
CA ALA A 70 14.58 7.19 13.00
C ALA A 70 14.53 6.59 11.58
N ARG A 71 15.69 6.37 10.98
CA ARG A 71 15.83 5.84 9.60
C ARG A 71 15.35 4.39 9.46
N THR A 72 15.60 3.55 10.47
CA THR A 72 15.29 2.12 10.46
C THR A 72 13.79 1.81 10.37
N PRO A 73 12.91 2.35 11.23
CA PRO A 73 11.46 2.10 11.14
C PRO A 73 10.88 2.70 9.86
N PHE A 74 11.44 3.81 9.39
CA PHE A 74 11.06 4.39 8.12
C PHE A 74 11.33 3.45 6.93
N LEU A 75 12.54 2.88 6.87
CA LEU A 75 12.94 1.93 5.83
C LEU A 75 12.07 0.67 5.85
N LEU A 76 11.82 0.12 7.04
CA LEU A 76 10.98 -1.07 7.23
C LEU A 76 9.54 -0.80 6.77
N ASN A 77 8.96 0.32 7.18
CA ASN A 77 7.62 0.74 6.74
C ASN A 77 7.54 0.91 5.22
N PHE A 78 8.57 1.50 4.60
CA PHE A 78 8.63 1.62 3.14
C PHE A 78 8.70 0.25 2.46
N ALA A 79 9.64 -0.61 2.86
CA ALA A 79 9.86 -1.91 2.24
C ALA A 79 8.62 -2.83 2.33
N LEU A 80 8.03 -2.96 3.51
CA LEU A 80 6.82 -3.76 3.72
C LEU A 80 5.64 -3.20 2.92
N SER A 81 5.56 -1.87 2.84
CA SER A 81 4.49 -1.22 2.09
C SER A 81 4.61 -1.40 0.59
N LEU A 82 5.84 -1.33 0.06
CA LEU A 82 6.16 -1.63 -1.34
C LEU A 82 5.86 -3.09 -1.66
N ALA A 83 6.25 -4.02 -0.78
CA ALA A 83 5.95 -5.44 -0.94
C ALA A 83 4.43 -5.69 -1.02
N CYS A 84 3.63 -5.09 -0.13
CA CYS A 84 2.18 -5.18 -0.22
C CYS A 84 1.62 -4.62 -1.53
N TYR A 85 2.16 -3.50 -2.02
CA TYR A 85 1.74 -2.94 -3.30
C TYR A 85 2.02 -3.89 -4.46
N VAL A 86 3.25 -4.42 -4.54
CA VAL A 86 3.61 -5.38 -5.59
C VAL A 86 2.70 -6.60 -5.55
N VAL A 87 2.44 -7.17 -4.36
CA VAL A 87 1.57 -8.34 -4.24
C VAL A 87 0.13 -8.02 -4.63
N ILE A 88 -0.45 -6.93 -4.13
CA ILE A 88 -1.85 -6.56 -4.40
C ILE A 88 -2.08 -6.26 -5.89
N TYR A 89 -1.15 -5.56 -6.56
CA TYR A 89 -1.31 -5.18 -7.96
C TYR A 89 -0.78 -6.23 -8.94
N ALA A 90 0.26 -6.99 -8.62
CA ALA A 90 0.75 -8.03 -9.53
C ALA A 90 -0.11 -9.30 -9.48
N TRP A 91 -0.73 -9.61 -8.33
CA TRP A 91 -1.54 -10.82 -8.18
C TRP A 91 -2.68 -10.94 -9.21
N PRO A 92 -3.52 -9.92 -9.45
CA PRO A 92 -4.59 -9.96 -10.44
C PRO A 92 -4.09 -10.19 -11.87
N LEU A 93 -2.84 -9.83 -12.19
CA LEU A 93 -2.27 -10.04 -13.53
C LEU A 93 -1.97 -11.51 -13.84
N LEU A 94 -1.80 -12.36 -12.82
CA LEU A 94 -1.50 -13.78 -13.00
C LEU A 94 -2.72 -14.58 -13.52
N PRO A 95 -3.95 -14.39 -12.98
CA PRO A 95 -5.15 -15.06 -13.48
C PRO A 95 -5.94 -14.28 -14.54
N LEU A 96 -5.81 -12.94 -14.65
CA LEU A 96 -6.46 -12.22 -15.75
C LEU A 96 -5.71 -12.52 -17.06
N SER A 97 -6.36 -13.26 -17.96
CA SER A 97 -5.89 -13.39 -19.33
C SER A 97 -5.69 -12.00 -19.95
N GLN A 98 -4.66 -11.84 -20.78
CA GLN A 98 -4.37 -10.60 -21.50
C GLN A 98 -5.60 -10.05 -22.28
N HIS A 99 -6.58 -10.91 -22.58
CA HIS A 99 -7.83 -10.53 -23.21
C HIS A 99 -8.75 -9.68 -22.32
N ALA A 100 -8.91 -10.02 -21.03
CA ALA A 100 -9.79 -9.27 -20.11
C ALA A 100 -9.23 -7.88 -19.77
N LEU A 101 -7.90 -7.73 -19.73
CA LEU A 101 -7.23 -6.44 -19.55
C LEU A 101 -7.34 -5.55 -20.79
N ARG A 102 -7.50 -6.14 -21.98
CA ARG A 102 -7.58 -5.42 -23.25
C ARG A 102 -8.98 -4.86 -23.53
N GLU A 103 -10.01 -5.43 -22.91
CA GLU A 103 -11.41 -5.07 -23.14
C GLU A 103 -11.94 -4.02 -22.13
N SER A 104 -11.32 -3.89 -20.96
CA SER A 104 -11.76 -2.96 -19.91
C SER A 104 -10.78 -1.81 -19.69
N THR A 105 -11.04 -0.67 -20.35
CA THR A 105 -10.27 0.58 -20.22
C THR A 105 -10.13 1.03 -18.77
N GLY A 106 -11.15 0.81 -17.93
CA GLY A 106 -11.09 1.22 -16.52
C GLY A 106 -10.21 0.34 -15.65
N LEU A 107 -10.06 -0.96 -15.96
CA LEU A 107 -9.09 -1.82 -15.27
C LEU A 107 -7.66 -1.35 -15.56
N LEU A 108 -7.39 -0.95 -16.79
CA LEU A 108 -6.10 -0.39 -17.19
C LEU A 108 -5.81 0.93 -16.47
N VAL A 109 -6.80 1.82 -16.34
CA VAL A 109 -6.66 3.09 -15.59
C VAL A 109 -6.35 2.84 -14.12
N ILE A 110 -7.05 1.91 -13.47
CA ILE A 110 -6.78 1.51 -12.07
C ILE A 110 -5.35 0.99 -11.91
N PHE A 111 -4.89 0.20 -12.89
CA PHE A 111 -3.56 -0.36 -12.89
C PHE A 111 -2.47 0.72 -13.03
N VAL A 112 -2.63 1.63 -13.98
CA VAL A 112 -1.70 2.75 -14.22
C VAL A 112 -1.63 3.68 -13.01
N LEU A 113 -2.78 4.01 -12.41
CA LEU A 113 -2.82 4.84 -11.21
C LEU A 113 -2.18 4.15 -10.00
N GLY A 114 -2.36 2.83 -9.87
CA GLY A 114 -1.65 2.01 -8.88
C GLY A 114 -0.15 2.01 -9.08
N ALA A 115 0.32 1.85 -10.32
CA ALA A 115 1.73 1.92 -10.68
C ALA A 115 2.33 3.30 -10.38
N LEU A 116 1.58 4.38 -10.61
CA LEU A 116 1.99 5.74 -10.25
C LEU A 116 2.14 5.93 -8.74
N ALA A 117 1.27 5.32 -7.92
CA ALA A 117 1.40 5.33 -6.47
C ALA A 117 2.65 4.56 -5.98
N ILE A 118 3.00 3.46 -6.65
CA ILE A 118 4.23 2.72 -6.39
C ILE A 118 5.45 3.57 -6.76
N ALA A 119 5.43 4.18 -7.95
CA ALA A 119 6.52 5.01 -8.45
C ALA A 119 6.76 6.24 -7.56
N SER A 120 5.71 6.91 -7.08
CA SER A 120 5.84 8.03 -6.15
C SER A 120 6.43 7.59 -4.80
N GLY A 121 6.04 6.42 -4.30
CA GLY A 121 6.65 5.80 -3.12
C GLY A 121 8.15 5.53 -3.30
N VAL A 122 8.55 4.91 -4.42
CA VAL A 122 9.97 4.64 -4.74
C VAL A 122 10.76 5.94 -4.89
N PHE A 123 10.18 6.96 -5.53
CA PHE A 123 10.81 8.28 -5.67
C PHE A 123 11.01 8.95 -4.30
N ARG A 124 10.04 8.83 -3.38
CA ARG A 124 10.16 9.29 -1.98
C ARG A 124 11.32 8.63 -1.26
N PHE A 125 11.45 7.33 -1.45
CA PHE A 125 12.53 6.55 -0.87
C PHE A 125 13.90 6.98 -1.43
N LEU A 126 14.02 7.14 -2.74
CA LEU A 126 15.25 7.62 -3.38
C LEU A 126 15.64 9.02 -2.87
N CYS A 127 14.70 9.96 -2.79
CA CYS A 127 14.96 11.30 -2.24
C CYS A 127 15.50 11.28 -0.81
N LEU A 128 15.00 10.36 0.03
CA LEU A 128 15.47 10.20 1.41
C LEU A 128 16.82 9.51 1.52
N THR A 129 17.16 8.63 0.57
CA THR A 129 18.42 7.88 0.60
C THR A 129 19.58 8.68 0.04
N ILE A 130 19.31 9.57 -0.93
CA ILE A 130 20.32 10.40 -1.62
C ILE A 130 20.64 11.69 -0.83
N GLY A 131 20.01 11.91 0.33
CA GLY A 131 20.32 13.06 1.19
C GLY A 131 19.78 14.40 0.69
N ALA A 132 18.87 14.39 -0.29
CA ALA A 132 18.06 15.56 -0.63
C ALA A 132 17.03 15.78 0.47
N ARG A 133 17.48 16.28 1.64
CA ARG A 133 16.68 16.58 2.83
C ARG A 133 15.76 17.78 2.58
N LYS A 134 14.88 17.68 1.58
CA LYS A 134 13.77 18.59 1.33
C LYS A 134 12.54 17.98 1.98
N GLU A 135 12.40 18.21 3.27
CA GLU A 135 11.31 17.71 4.13
C GLU A 135 9.92 18.01 3.51
N ASN A 136 9.78 19.20 2.90
CA ASN A 136 8.59 19.61 2.14
C ASN A 136 8.28 18.71 0.94
N LEU A 137 9.31 18.26 0.20
CA LEU A 137 9.13 17.42 -0.99
C LEU A 137 8.66 16.01 -0.60
N ILE A 138 9.20 15.48 0.50
CA ILE A 138 8.82 14.16 1.05
C ILE A 138 7.37 14.18 1.52
N TYR A 139 6.94 15.28 2.14
CA TYR A 139 5.56 15.47 2.57
C TYR A 139 4.58 15.54 1.38
N ILE A 140 4.91 16.34 0.36
CA ILE A 140 4.10 16.44 -0.87
C ILE A 140 3.98 15.07 -1.56
N LEU A 141 5.08 14.33 -1.65
CA LEU A 141 5.09 12.98 -2.23
C LEU A 141 4.24 11.99 -1.43
N SER A 142 4.25 12.09 -0.10
CA SER A 142 3.41 11.26 0.76
C SER A 142 1.92 11.58 0.58
N MET A 143 1.56 12.86 0.42
CA MET A 143 0.19 13.28 0.14
C MET A 143 -0.26 12.84 -1.26
N LEU A 144 0.65 12.87 -2.24
CA LEU A 144 0.42 12.36 -3.59
C LEU A 144 0.17 10.85 -3.57
N GLU A 145 1.00 10.08 -2.86
CA GLU A 145 0.83 8.63 -2.68
C GLU A 145 -0.55 8.30 -2.09
N MET A 146 -0.95 9.00 -1.02
CA MET A 146 -2.27 8.80 -0.41
C MET A 146 -3.41 9.17 -1.37
N THR A 147 -3.33 10.31 -2.04
CA THR A 147 -4.36 10.78 -2.97
C THR A 147 -4.55 9.80 -4.13
N LEU A 148 -3.45 9.36 -4.76
CA LEU A 148 -3.50 8.36 -5.84
C LEU A 148 -4.13 7.06 -5.34
N SER A 149 -3.75 6.59 -4.15
CA SER A 149 -4.31 5.37 -3.57
C SER A 149 -5.82 5.48 -3.32
N ILE A 150 -6.30 6.63 -2.87
CA ILE A 150 -7.74 6.89 -2.66
C ILE A 150 -8.47 6.92 -4.01
N VAL A 151 -7.94 7.63 -5.01
CA VAL A 151 -8.53 7.70 -6.35
C VAL A 151 -8.66 6.31 -6.95
N VAL A 152 -7.62 5.47 -6.81
CA VAL A 152 -7.60 4.10 -7.29
C VAL A 152 -8.71 3.25 -6.66
N VAL A 153 -8.88 3.36 -5.34
CA VAL A 153 -9.95 2.66 -4.61
C VAL A 153 -11.33 3.16 -5.04
N SER A 154 -11.53 4.48 -5.09
CA SER A 154 -12.81 5.06 -5.50
C SER A 154 -13.18 4.68 -6.93
N ALA A 155 -12.20 4.66 -7.85
CA ALA A 155 -12.40 4.23 -9.23
C ALA A 155 -12.77 2.74 -9.33
N SER A 156 -12.12 1.88 -8.53
CA SER A 156 -12.48 0.45 -8.46
C SER A 156 -13.90 0.22 -7.93
N GLY A 157 -14.33 1.00 -6.93
CA GLY A 157 -15.70 0.96 -6.41
C GLY A 157 -16.74 1.41 -7.44
N LEU A 158 -16.41 2.41 -8.27
CA LEU A 158 -17.31 2.92 -9.30
C LEU A 158 -17.53 1.90 -10.44
N GLN A 159 -16.47 1.20 -10.86
CA GLN A 159 -16.58 0.15 -11.89
C GLN A 159 -17.45 -1.04 -11.45
N ALA A 160 -17.46 -1.39 -10.17
CA ALA A 160 -18.28 -2.49 -9.65
C ALA A 160 -19.79 -2.25 -9.84
N ASN A 161 -20.23 -0.99 -9.94
CA ASN A 161 -21.64 -0.62 -10.07
C ASN A 161 -22.13 -0.56 -11.54
N GLN A 162 -21.24 -0.86 -12.50
CA GLN A 162 -21.54 -0.84 -13.94
C GLN A 162 -21.52 -2.23 -14.59
N SER A 163 -21.29 -3.32 -13.84
CA SER A 163 -21.47 -4.68 -14.37
C SER A 163 -22.96 -5.05 -14.34
N PRO A 164 -23.59 -5.39 -15.49
CA PRO A 164 -24.98 -5.84 -15.55
C PRO A 164 -25.25 -7.13 -14.75
#